data_AF-A0AA50Z0I9-F1
#
_entry.id   AF-A0AA50Z0I9-F1
#
_cell.length_a   1.000
_cell.length_b   1.000
_cell.length_c   1.000
_cell.angle_alpha   90.00
_cell.angle_beta   90.00
_cell.angle_gamma   90.00
#
_symmetry.space_group_name_H-M   'P 1'
#
loop_
_entity.id
_entity.type
_entity.pdbx_description
1 polymer ?
#
loop_
_entity_poly.entity_id
_entity_poly.type
_entity_poly.pdbx_seq_one_letter_code
_entity_poly.pdbx_strand_id
1 'polypeptide(L)'
;QKTNVIVNTKSVESYTKVKPVSQQDSSIAYGPYSNIEAFSEKELSVHYKNNSPFLTVTRLERLIEVSHWGNIAIEETIEIEHTGAKLKGPFSRYDYQQDHHSGPASVRSYKTFLPASASDVYYRDGNGNISTSNMKVKKDSVELDLRPRYPLFGGWRSHYTLGYNVPSYEYLYHSGNEYLLKMRTVDHVFDDMQIDEVTTKIILPEGSNSIKVNFPYAVTRLPDNLHYTYLDTKGRPVITFSKKNVAENHIQDFQLR
;
A
#
# COMPACT_ATOMS: atom_id res chain seq x y z
N GLN A 1 29.60 -19.54 5.36
CA GLN A 1 28.24 -19.00 5.20
C GLN A 1 27.32 -19.50 6.30
N LYS A 2 26.45 -18.66 6.87
CA LYS A 2 25.43 -19.02 7.88
C LYS A 2 24.12 -18.36 7.47
N THR A 3 23.00 -19.06 7.62
CA THR A 3 21.66 -18.56 7.28
C THR A 3 20.72 -18.84 8.44
N ASN A 4 19.97 -17.82 8.90
CA ASN A 4 18.95 -17.98 9.93
C ASN A 4 17.59 -17.64 9.32
N VAL A 5 16.64 -18.56 9.44
CA VAL A 5 15.25 -18.37 9.02
C VAL A 5 14.40 -18.17 10.27
N ILE A 6 13.59 -17.10 10.30
CA ILE A 6 12.68 -16.80 11.41
C ILE A 6 11.25 -16.94 10.90
N VAL A 7 10.46 -17.81 11.52
CA VAL A 7 9.12 -18.18 11.03
C VAL A 7 7.96 -17.66 11.91
N ASN A 8 8.24 -16.83 12.92
CA ASN A 8 7.25 -16.18 13.80
C ASN A 8 6.20 -17.11 14.44
N THR A 9 6.43 -18.43 14.40
CA THR A 9 5.58 -19.47 14.97
C THR A 9 6.46 -20.58 15.53
N LYS A 10 5.94 -21.32 16.51
CA LYS A 10 6.57 -22.55 17.00
C LYS A 10 6.13 -23.79 16.21
N SER A 11 5.06 -23.67 15.43
CA SER A 11 4.48 -24.76 14.64
C SER A 11 5.17 -24.88 13.29
N VAL A 12 6.38 -25.46 13.28
CA VAL A 12 7.10 -25.85 12.06
C VAL A 12 6.80 -27.32 11.78
N GLU A 13 6.23 -27.60 10.61
CA GLU A 13 5.85 -28.96 10.18
C GLU A 13 7.01 -29.67 9.50
N SER A 14 7.73 -28.97 8.61
CA SER A 14 8.90 -29.52 7.91
C SER A 14 9.86 -28.43 7.46
N TYR A 15 11.13 -28.80 7.30
CA TYR A 15 12.17 -27.93 6.74
C TYR A 15 13.27 -28.77 6.08
N THR A 16 13.98 -28.19 5.10
CA THR A 16 15.10 -28.87 4.43
C THR A 16 16.22 -29.18 5.40
N LYS A 17 16.77 -30.41 5.37
CA LYS A 17 17.80 -30.87 6.33
C LYS A 17 19.23 -30.77 5.78
N VAL A 18 19.64 -29.59 5.30
CA VAL A 18 21.04 -29.37 4.87
C VAL A 18 21.92 -29.23 6.11
N LYS A 19 22.72 -30.26 6.43
CA LYS A 19 23.58 -30.25 7.63
C LYS A 19 24.79 -29.31 7.46
N PRO A 20 25.22 -28.60 8.52
CA PRO A 20 24.60 -28.55 9.85
C PRO A 20 23.34 -27.67 9.87
N VAL A 21 22.27 -28.17 10.49
CA VAL A 21 21.01 -27.44 10.70
C VAL A 21 20.50 -27.70 12.11
N SER A 22 19.98 -26.66 12.76
CA SER A 22 19.34 -26.76 14.06
C SER A 22 18.11 -25.87 14.10
N GLN A 23 16.99 -26.40 14.57
CA GLN A 23 15.81 -25.61 14.88
C GLN A 23 15.80 -25.28 16.38
N GLN A 24 15.55 -24.03 16.72
CA GLN A 24 15.30 -23.55 18.07
C GLN A 24 14.03 -22.68 18.04
N ASP A 25 12.98 -23.14 18.69
CA ASP A 25 11.66 -22.48 18.72
C ASP A 25 11.17 -22.06 17.32
N SER A 26 11.14 -20.75 17.05
CA SER A 26 10.70 -20.10 15.81
C SER A 26 11.84 -19.76 14.86
N SER A 27 13.06 -20.24 15.12
CA SER A 27 14.23 -20.02 14.30
C SER A 27 14.85 -21.32 13.81
N ILE A 28 15.26 -21.34 12.55
CA ILE A 28 16.00 -22.45 11.93
C ILE A 28 17.35 -21.91 11.47
N ALA A 29 18.42 -22.38 12.11
CA ALA A 29 19.79 -21.99 11.81
C ALA A 29 20.46 -23.05 10.92
N TYR A 30 21.00 -22.59 9.80
CA TYR A 30 21.74 -23.37 8.82
C TYR A 30 23.21 -22.94 8.79
N GLY A 31 24.11 -23.91 8.71
CA GLY A 31 25.54 -23.68 8.75
C GLY A 31 26.11 -23.58 10.18
N PRO A 32 27.38 -23.21 10.33
CA PRO A 32 28.24 -22.63 9.30
C PRO A 32 28.68 -23.64 8.23
N TYR A 33 28.61 -23.24 6.97
CA TYR A 33 29.17 -23.96 5.82
C TYR A 33 30.53 -23.35 5.44
N SER A 34 31.52 -24.20 5.18
CA SER A 34 32.89 -23.84 4.75
C SER A 34 33.19 -24.41 3.36
N ASN A 35 34.14 -23.81 2.64
CA ASN A 35 34.64 -24.28 1.33
C ASN A 35 33.52 -24.56 0.30
N ILE A 36 32.63 -23.59 0.13
CA ILE A 36 31.50 -23.68 -0.79
C ILE A 36 31.98 -23.28 -2.20
N GLU A 37 31.62 -24.05 -3.22
CA GLU A 37 31.93 -23.73 -4.60
C GLU A 37 31.27 -22.43 -5.07
N ALA A 38 31.91 -21.73 -6.02
CA ALA A 38 31.35 -20.54 -6.61
C ALA A 38 30.02 -20.86 -7.32
N PHE A 39 29.01 -20.00 -7.17
CA PHE A 39 27.66 -20.18 -7.74
C PHE A 39 26.94 -21.46 -7.31
N SER A 40 27.26 -22.02 -6.14
CA SER A 40 26.51 -23.17 -5.62
C SER A 40 25.09 -22.76 -5.21
N GLU A 41 24.09 -23.54 -5.62
CA GLU A 41 22.69 -23.35 -5.24
C GLU A 41 22.17 -24.58 -4.50
N LYS A 42 21.35 -24.36 -3.47
CA LYS A 42 20.64 -25.43 -2.75
C LYS A 42 19.24 -24.95 -2.41
N GLU A 43 18.25 -25.79 -2.68
CA GLU A 43 16.86 -25.49 -2.38
C GLU A 43 16.61 -25.51 -0.86
N LEU A 44 15.96 -24.45 -0.37
CA LEU A 44 15.52 -24.33 1.01
C LEU A 44 14.00 -24.21 1.02
N SER A 45 13.34 -25.14 1.70
CA SER A 45 11.89 -25.17 1.87
C SER A 45 11.57 -25.32 3.36
N VAL A 46 10.58 -24.55 3.82
CA VAL A 46 10.10 -24.55 5.21
C VAL A 46 8.58 -24.48 5.19
N HIS A 47 7.93 -25.45 5.82
CA HIS A 47 6.49 -25.50 6.00
C HIS A 47 6.15 -25.22 7.47
N TYR A 48 5.39 -24.16 7.70
CA TYR A 48 5.03 -23.72 9.04
C TYR A 48 3.64 -23.06 9.04
N LYS A 49 3.01 -23.00 10.21
CA LYS A 49 1.71 -22.35 10.36
C LYS A 49 1.85 -20.83 10.36
N ASN A 50 1.22 -20.17 9.39
CA ASN A 50 1.12 -18.72 9.32
C ASN A 50 -0.33 -18.28 9.07
N ASN A 51 -0.94 -17.64 10.07
CA ASN A 51 -2.31 -17.12 10.00
C ASN A 51 -2.34 -15.59 9.83
N SER A 52 -1.23 -14.98 9.41
CA SER A 52 -1.17 -13.54 9.18
C SER A 52 -2.17 -13.12 8.09
N PRO A 53 -2.67 -11.87 8.12
CA PRO A 53 -3.59 -11.37 7.12
C PRO A 53 -2.86 -11.14 5.80
N PHE A 54 -2.93 -12.10 4.88
CA PHE A 54 -2.31 -11.99 3.56
C PHE A 54 -3.15 -11.09 2.64
N LEU A 55 -2.93 -9.79 2.73
CA LEU A 55 -3.51 -8.79 1.85
C LEU A 55 -2.52 -8.37 0.77
N THR A 56 -3.03 -8.20 -0.44
CA THR A 56 -2.29 -7.63 -1.56
C THR A 56 -3.14 -6.55 -2.20
N VAL A 57 -2.53 -5.39 -2.43
CA VAL A 57 -3.15 -4.34 -3.23
C VAL A 57 -2.85 -4.65 -4.69
N THR A 58 -3.81 -5.23 -5.39
CA THR A 58 -3.65 -5.61 -6.81
C THR A 58 -3.51 -4.39 -7.72
N ARG A 59 -4.22 -3.30 -7.41
CA ARG A 59 -4.13 -2.03 -8.14
C ARG A 59 -4.38 -0.86 -7.20
N LEU A 60 -3.52 0.15 -7.29
CA LEU A 60 -3.67 1.44 -6.62
C LEU A 60 -3.60 2.57 -7.64
N GLU A 61 -4.68 3.33 -7.79
CA GLU A 61 -4.67 4.58 -8.55
C GLU A 61 -4.67 5.75 -7.58
N ARG A 62 -3.57 6.52 -7.55
CA ARG A 62 -3.43 7.71 -6.71
C ARG A 62 -3.57 8.95 -7.57
N LEU A 63 -4.61 9.74 -7.32
CA LEU A 63 -4.86 11.02 -7.94
C LEU A 63 -4.45 12.14 -6.98
N ILE A 64 -3.60 13.05 -7.44
CA ILE A 64 -3.17 14.24 -6.70
C ILE A 64 -3.61 15.45 -7.51
N GLU A 65 -4.61 16.17 -7.03
CA GLU A 65 -5.05 17.43 -7.64
C GLU A 65 -4.49 18.62 -6.85
N VAL A 66 -3.63 19.38 -7.50
CA VAL A 66 -3.00 20.57 -6.90
C VAL A 66 -3.86 21.79 -7.20
N SER A 67 -4.22 22.55 -6.15
CA SER A 67 -4.91 23.83 -6.29
C SER A 67 -4.12 24.96 -5.62
N HIS A 68 -3.86 26.02 -6.37
CA HIS A 68 -3.29 27.27 -5.81
C HIS A 68 -4.28 28.02 -4.90
N TRP A 69 -5.54 27.59 -4.82
CA TRP A 69 -6.56 28.23 -3.99
C TRP A 69 -6.53 27.79 -2.51
N GLY A 70 -5.69 26.81 -2.15
CA GLY A 70 -5.37 26.58 -0.73
C GLY A 70 -5.00 25.15 -0.34
N ASN A 71 -5.48 24.13 -1.06
CA ASN A 71 -5.28 22.73 -0.70
C ASN A 71 -4.81 21.88 -1.89
N ILE A 72 -4.30 20.70 -1.55
CA ILE A 72 -4.06 19.61 -2.49
C ILE A 72 -5.03 18.50 -2.11
N ALA A 73 -5.83 18.05 -3.07
CA ALA A 73 -6.77 16.94 -2.88
C ALA A 73 -6.10 15.65 -3.34
N ILE A 74 -6.15 14.62 -2.49
CA ILE A 74 -5.65 13.29 -2.80
C ILE A 74 -6.86 12.34 -2.82
N GLU A 75 -6.99 11.56 -3.88
CA GLU A 75 -7.95 10.47 -3.98
C GLU A 75 -7.22 9.19 -4.40
N GLU A 76 -7.39 8.13 -3.63
CA GLU A 76 -6.82 6.82 -3.91
C GLU A 76 -7.93 5.81 -4.15
N THR A 77 -7.93 5.20 -5.33
CA THR A 77 -8.77 4.04 -5.63
C THR A 77 -7.94 2.77 -5.46
N ILE A 78 -8.38 1.91 -4.55
CA ILE A 78 -7.59 0.79 -4.05
C ILE A 78 -8.37 -0.51 -4.25
N GLU A 79 -7.75 -1.46 -4.95
CA GLU A 79 -8.21 -2.83 -5.09
C GLU A 79 -7.38 -3.78 -4.22
N ILE A 80 -8.00 -4.30 -3.16
CA ILE A 80 -7.37 -5.26 -2.26
C ILE A 80 -7.90 -6.67 -2.48
N GLU A 81 -7.03 -7.66 -2.40
CA GLU A 81 -7.34 -9.08 -2.43
C GLU A 81 -6.71 -9.79 -1.24
N HIS A 82 -7.43 -10.73 -0.64
CA HIS A 82 -6.82 -11.67 0.29
C HIS A 82 -6.15 -12.80 -0.49
N THR A 83 -4.83 -12.73 -0.67
CA THR A 83 -4.05 -13.67 -1.50
C THR A 83 -3.58 -14.94 -0.78
N GLY A 84 -3.84 -15.05 0.53
CA GLY A 84 -3.62 -16.27 1.29
C GLY A 84 -4.54 -17.45 0.94
N ALA A 85 -4.59 -18.45 1.82
CA ALA A 85 -5.35 -19.69 1.60
C ALA A 85 -6.83 -19.44 1.30
N LYS A 86 -7.31 -19.92 0.15
CA LYS A 86 -8.68 -19.72 -0.32
C LYS A 86 -9.70 -20.41 0.58
N LEU A 87 -10.84 -19.75 0.79
CA LEU A 87 -11.97 -20.37 1.49
C LEU A 87 -12.50 -21.55 0.69
N LYS A 88 -12.56 -22.73 1.32
CA LYS A 88 -13.21 -23.92 0.76
C LYS A 88 -14.51 -24.18 1.50
N GLY A 89 -15.59 -24.37 0.76
CA GLY A 89 -16.93 -24.58 1.31
C GLY A 89 -17.71 -23.28 1.51
N PRO A 90 -18.93 -23.36 2.09
CA PRO A 90 -19.78 -22.20 2.29
C PRO A 90 -19.26 -21.30 3.42
N PHE A 91 -19.55 -20.00 3.30
CA PHE A 91 -19.37 -19.06 4.39
C PHE A 91 -20.64 -18.97 5.24
N SER A 92 -20.51 -19.15 6.56
CA SER A 92 -21.59 -19.02 7.54
C SER A 92 -21.35 -17.80 8.43
N ARG A 93 -22.25 -16.81 8.35
CA ARG A 93 -22.19 -15.62 9.22
C ARG A 93 -22.40 -15.99 10.69
N TYR A 94 -23.30 -16.94 10.96
CA TYR A 94 -23.62 -17.39 12.32
C TYR A 94 -22.39 -17.97 13.00
N ASP A 95 -21.73 -18.94 12.36
CA ASP A 95 -20.53 -19.58 12.93
C ASP A 95 -19.38 -18.59 13.11
N TYR A 96 -19.25 -17.65 12.17
CA TYR A 96 -18.23 -16.61 12.22
C TYR A 96 -18.45 -15.59 13.36
N GLN A 97 -19.70 -15.35 13.76
CA GLN A 97 -20.02 -14.45 14.87
C GLN A 97 -20.04 -15.17 16.21
N GLN A 98 -20.45 -16.44 16.23
CA GLN A 98 -20.54 -17.24 17.45
C GLN A 98 -19.15 -17.53 18.05
N ASP A 99 -18.16 -17.87 17.22
CA ASP A 99 -16.80 -18.11 17.68
C ASP A 99 -15.86 -16.99 17.23
N HIS A 100 -15.29 -16.27 18.21
CA HIS A 100 -14.34 -15.19 17.95
C HIS A 100 -13.04 -15.69 17.29
N HIS A 101 -12.70 -16.97 17.49
CA HIS A 101 -11.54 -17.62 16.86
C HIS A 101 -11.83 -18.11 15.44
N SER A 102 -13.08 -18.02 14.98
CA SER A 102 -13.46 -18.38 13.62
C SER A 102 -12.84 -17.42 12.60
N GLY A 103 -12.24 -18.00 11.57
CA GLY A 103 -11.52 -17.28 10.52
C GLY A 103 -10.28 -16.52 11.04
N PRO A 104 -9.30 -17.19 11.67
CA PRO A 104 -8.13 -16.49 12.24
C PRO A 104 -7.24 -15.85 11.17
N ALA A 105 -7.32 -16.32 9.93
CA ALA A 105 -6.61 -15.74 8.80
C ALA A 105 -7.43 -14.66 8.05
N SER A 106 -8.72 -14.49 8.37
CA SER A 106 -9.54 -13.51 7.66
C SER A 106 -9.22 -12.08 8.08
N VAL A 107 -9.45 -11.14 7.17
CA VAL A 107 -9.23 -9.72 7.44
C VAL A 107 -10.55 -9.06 7.79
N ARG A 108 -10.65 -8.57 9.03
CA ARG A 108 -11.82 -7.82 9.52
C ARG A 108 -11.66 -6.32 9.35
N SER A 109 -10.45 -5.83 9.58
CA SER A 109 -10.08 -4.43 9.45
C SER A 109 -8.57 -4.33 9.26
N TYR A 110 -8.12 -3.18 8.78
CA TYR A 110 -6.71 -2.83 8.73
C TYR A 110 -6.59 -1.31 8.93
N LYS A 111 -5.40 -0.87 9.30
CA LYS A 111 -5.13 0.55 9.57
C LYS A 111 -4.40 1.17 8.40
N THR A 112 -4.77 2.40 8.06
CA THR A 112 -3.97 3.30 7.22
C THR A 112 -3.56 4.52 8.03
N PHE A 113 -2.41 5.10 7.69
CA PHE A 113 -1.90 6.31 8.30
C PHE A 113 -1.81 7.40 7.24
N LEU A 114 -2.58 8.46 7.44
CA LEU A 114 -2.52 9.66 6.61
C LEU A 114 -1.60 10.70 7.26
N PRO A 115 -1.11 11.69 6.49
CA PRO A 115 -0.40 12.84 7.03
C PRO A 115 -1.18 13.53 8.16
N ALA A 116 -0.48 14.09 9.15
CA ALA A 116 -1.11 14.77 10.29
C ALA A 116 -2.04 15.93 9.89
N SER A 117 -1.79 16.54 8.74
CA SER A 117 -2.53 17.66 8.17
C SER A 117 -3.70 17.24 7.28
N ALA A 118 -4.00 15.94 7.21
CA ALA A 118 -5.14 15.43 6.44
C ALA A 118 -6.48 15.93 7.02
N SER A 119 -7.30 16.54 6.16
CA SER A 119 -8.67 16.98 6.45
C SER A 119 -9.66 16.38 5.44
N ASP A 120 -10.96 16.51 5.72
CA ASP A 120 -12.05 16.11 4.82
C ASP A 120 -11.96 14.67 4.31
N VAL A 121 -11.54 13.76 5.21
CA VAL A 121 -11.37 12.35 4.89
C VAL A 121 -12.71 11.71 4.56
N TYR A 122 -12.79 11.03 3.42
CA TYR A 122 -13.94 10.20 3.05
C TYR A 122 -13.50 8.80 2.62
N TYR A 123 -14.37 7.82 2.90
CA TYR A 123 -14.17 6.41 2.59
C TYR A 123 -15.44 5.85 1.95
N ARG A 124 -15.37 5.53 0.66
CA ARG A 124 -16.51 5.14 -0.17
C ARG A 124 -16.18 3.96 -1.07
N ASP A 125 -17.19 3.30 -1.61
CA ASP A 125 -17.04 2.36 -2.72
C ASP A 125 -18.00 2.73 -3.86
N GLY A 126 -18.06 1.87 -4.89
CA GLY A 126 -18.96 2.08 -6.03
C GLY A 126 -20.45 2.11 -5.65
N ASN A 127 -20.81 1.64 -4.45
CA ASN A 127 -22.18 1.63 -3.93
C ASN A 127 -22.45 2.81 -2.97
N GLY A 128 -21.47 3.67 -2.72
CA GLY A 128 -21.60 4.86 -1.89
C GLY A 128 -20.75 4.80 -0.63
N ASN A 129 -21.19 5.52 0.41
CA ASN A 129 -20.39 5.68 1.63
C ASN A 129 -20.22 4.36 2.39
N ILE A 130 -19.05 4.18 3.02
CA ILE A 130 -18.80 3.10 3.97
C ILE A 130 -18.62 3.72 5.37
N SER A 131 -19.63 3.56 6.22
CA SER A 131 -19.64 4.12 7.57
C SER A 131 -18.79 3.33 8.58
N THR A 132 -18.32 2.14 8.22
CA THR A 132 -17.50 1.29 9.08
C THR A 132 -16.03 1.70 9.02
N SER A 133 -15.73 2.89 9.52
CA SER A 133 -14.37 3.40 9.70
C SER A 133 -14.23 4.13 11.03
N ASN A 134 -13.01 4.24 11.55
CA ASN A 134 -12.73 5.01 12.77
C ASN A 134 -11.47 5.85 12.58
N MET A 135 -11.61 7.16 12.70
CA MET A 135 -10.53 8.13 12.54
C MET A 135 -10.04 8.63 13.90
N LYS A 136 -8.72 8.59 14.09
CA LYS A 136 -8.04 9.12 15.28
C LYS A 136 -6.92 10.05 14.85
N VAL A 137 -7.10 11.34 15.12
CA VAL A 137 -6.06 12.35 14.92
C VAL A 137 -5.01 12.19 16.01
N LYS A 138 -3.76 11.88 15.62
CA LYS A 138 -2.60 11.87 16.51
C LYS A 138 -1.75 13.12 16.24
N LYS A 139 -0.70 13.31 17.04
CA LYS A 139 0.23 14.43 16.89
C LYS A 139 0.94 14.42 15.53
N ASP A 140 1.39 13.25 15.09
CA ASP A 140 2.29 13.10 13.93
C ASP A 140 1.60 12.41 12.73
N SER A 141 0.34 11.98 12.87
CA SER A 141 -0.41 11.29 11.81
C SER A 141 -1.92 11.29 12.09
N VAL A 142 -2.71 10.95 11.08
CA VAL A 142 -4.12 10.55 11.25
C VAL A 142 -4.20 9.03 11.07
N GLU A 143 -4.61 8.31 12.11
CA GLU A 143 -4.87 6.86 12.03
C GLU A 143 -6.31 6.62 11.58
N LEU A 144 -6.51 5.79 10.56
CA LEU A 144 -7.82 5.32 10.12
C LEU A 144 -7.90 3.80 10.24
N ASP A 145 -8.78 3.29 11.09
CA ASP A 145 -9.18 1.87 11.08
C ASP A 145 -10.28 1.68 10.05
N LEU A 146 -9.94 1.04 8.93
CA LEU A 146 -10.85 0.80 7.81
C LEU A 146 -11.41 -0.62 7.89
N ARG A 147 -12.74 -0.73 7.88
CA ARG A 147 -13.44 -2.02 7.81
C ARG A 147 -14.13 -2.12 6.46
N PRO A 148 -13.76 -3.08 5.60
CA PRO A 148 -14.52 -3.39 4.40
C PRO A 148 -15.95 -3.83 4.76
N ARG A 149 -16.88 -3.76 3.79
CA ARG A 149 -18.30 -4.15 4.01
C ARG A 149 -18.48 -5.60 4.46
N TYR A 150 -17.50 -6.46 4.20
CA TYR A 150 -17.47 -7.85 4.62
C TYR A 150 -16.02 -8.26 4.96
N PRO A 151 -15.83 -9.23 5.86
CA PRO A 151 -14.50 -9.74 6.15
C PRO A 151 -13.92 -10.40 4.90
N LEU A 152 -12.63 -10.23 4.65
CA LEU A 152 -11.97 -10.85 3.49
C LEU A 152 -11.42 -12.21 3.90
N PHE A 153 -11.92 -13.26 3.25
CA PHE A 153 -11.30 -14.58 3.26
C PHE A 153 -10.48 -14.78 1.99
N GLY A 154 -9.62 -15.79 1.94
CA GLY A 154 -8.76 -16.01 0.78
C GLY A 154 -9.53 -16.10 -0.54
N GLY A 155 -9.07 -15.31 -1.52
CA GLY A 155 -9.67 -15.11 -2.83
C GLY A 155 -10.76 -14.05 -2.88
N TRP A 156 -11.16 -13.45 -1.74
CA TRP A 156 -12.13 -12.36 -1.74
C TRP A 156 -11.42 -11.02 -2.02
N ARG A 157 -12.10 -10.15 -2.75
CA ARG A 157 -11.58 -8.86 -3.21
C ARG A 157 -12.47 -7.73 -2.71
N SER A 158 -11.90 -6.59 -2.40
CA SER A 158 -12.64 -5.36 -2.12
C SER A 158 -12.04 -4.21 -2.92
N HIS A 159 -12.89 -3.29 -3.34
CA HIS A 159 -12.52 -2.10 -4.09
C HIS A 159 -13.18 -0.90 -3.41
N TYR A 160 -12.38 0.10 -3.07
CA TYR A 160 -12.84 1.30 -2.40
C TYR A 160 -12.02 2.51 -2.83
N THR A 161 -12.54 3.68 -2.52
CA THR A 161 -11.89 4.96 -2.71
C THR A 161 -11.72 5.65 -1.35
N LEU A 162 -10.49 6.06 -1.07
CA LEU A 162 -10.12 6.85 0.09
C LEU A 162 -9.63 8.21 -0.40
N GLY A 163 -10.22 9.29 0.09
CA GLY A 163 -9.77 10.63 -0.27
C GLY A 163 -9.66 11.55 0.93
N TYR A 164 -8.79 12.54 0.82
CA TYR A 164 -8.48 13.52 1.85
C TYR A 164 -7.82 14.75 1.23
N ASN A 165 -7.87 15.87 1.96
CA ASN A 165 -7.20 17.11 1.60
C ASN A 165 -5.99 17.32 2.49
N VAL A 166 -4.96 17.98 1.96
CA VAL A 166 -3.84 18.52 2.75
C VAL A 166 -3.62 20.00 2.41
N PRO A 167 -3.15 20.81 3.35
CA PRO A 167 -2.80 22.20 3.07
C PRO A 167 -1.65 22.30 2.06
N SER A 168 -1.81 23.17 1.05
CA SER A 168 -0.80 23.33 0.00
C SER A 168 0.56 23.80 0.51
N TYR A 169 0.60 24.64 1.55
CA TYR A 169 1.83 25.24 2.08
C TYR A 169 2.85 24.24 2.65
N GLU A 170 2.44 23.01 2.96
CA GLU A 170 3.35 21.97 3.47
C GLU A 170 4.11 21.25 2.34
N TYR A 171 3.51 21.20 1.14
CA TYR A 171 3.98 20.36 0.03
C TYR A 171 4.37 21.17 -1.22
N LEU A 172 3.87 22.41 -1.34
CA LEU A 172 4.09 23.29 -2.47
C LEU A 172 4.98 24.47 -2.06
N TYR A 173 6.17 24.52 -2.65
CA TYR A 173 7.15 25.57 -2.46
C TYR A 173 7.15 26.46 -3.69
N HIS A 174 7.45 27.76 -3.53
CA HIS A 174 7.53 28.66 -4.67
C HIS A 174 8.65 29.69 -4.51
N SER A 175 9.19 30.14 -5.65
CA SER A 175 10.15 31.23 -5.74
C SER A 175 9.84 32.04 -7.00
N GLY A 176 9.25 33.22 -6.83
CA GLY A 176 8.72 33.99 -7.96
C GLY A 176 7.62 33.21 -8.69
N ASN A 177 7.86 32.90 -9.96
CA ASN A 177 6.93 32.14 -10.82
C ASN A 177 7.30 30.65 -10.93
N GLU A 178 8.31 30.19 -10.20
CA GLU A 178 8.68 28.78 -10.15
C GLU A 178 8.01 28.10 -8.94
N TYR A 179 7.43 26.93 -9.18
CA TYR A 179 6.77 26.11 -8.17
C TYR A 179 7.48 24.77 -8.05
N LEU A 180 7.52 24.21 -6.85
CA LEU A 180 8.06 22.89 -6.57
C LEU A 180 7.07 22.14 -5.70
N LEU A 181 6.46 21.09 -6.24
CA LEU A 181 5.66 20.13 -5.50
C LEU A 181 6.56 19.01 -5.00
N LYS A 182 6.53 18.74 -3.69
CA LYS A 182 7.21 17.60 -3.09
C LYS A 182 6.20 16.75 -2.34
N MET A 183 5.92 15.54 -2.82
CA MET A 183 4.94 14.62 -2.22
C MET A 183 5.36 13.16 -2.37
N ARG A 184 4.79 12.31 -1.53
CA ARG A 184 4.99 10.85 -1.60
C ARG A 184 4.45 10.28 -2.91
N THR A 185 5.23 9.41 -3.55
CA THR A 185 4.83 8.66 -4.75
C THR A 185 3.66 7.72 -4.50
N VAL A 186 3.69 7.05 -3.34
CA VAL A 186 2.69 6.17 -2.76
C VAL A 186 2.69 6.43 -1.25
N ASP A 187 1.54 6.30 -0.61
CA ASP A 187 1.43 6.47 0.84
C ASP A 187 1.06 5.15 1.53
N HIS A 188 1.07 5.16 2.85
CA HIS A 188 0.83 3.97 3.64
C HIS A 188 -0.62 3.46 3.48
N VAL A 189 -0.80 2.23 2.97
CA VAL A 189 -2.12 1.57 2.90
C VAL A 189 -2.37 0.71 4.15
N PHE A 190 -1.44 -0.19 4.47
CA PHE A 190 -1.41 -1.01 5.68
C PHE A 190 0.04 -1.46 5.97
N ASP A 191 0.33 -1.89 7.20
CA ASP A 191 1.65 -2.37 7.60
C ASP A 191 2.11 -3.53 6.70
N ASP A 192 3.37 -3.55 6.28
CA ASP A 192 3.93 -4.57 5.35
C ASP A 192 3.19 -4.62 3.99
N MET A 193 2.67 -3.49 3.51
CA MET A 193 1.94 -3.45 2.24
C MET A 193 2.75 -3.96 1.05
N GLN A 194 2.06 -4.73 0.21
CA GLN A 194 2.51 -5.16 -1.11
C GLN A 194 1.49 -4.66 -2.14
N ILE A 195 1.97 -3.86 -3.09
CA ILE A 195 1.17 -3.32 -4.19
C ILE A 195 1.73 -3.87 -5.50
N ASP A 196 0.91 -4.58 -6.26
CA ASP A 196 1.33 -5.19 -7.53
C ASP A 196 1.55 -4.11 -8.60
N GLU A 197 0.63 -3.14 -8.69
CA GLU A 197 0.70 -2.02 -9.62
C GLU A 197 0.14 -0.73 -8.99
N VAL A 198 0.94 0.33 -9.00
CA VAL A 198 0.52 1.69 -8.66
C VAL A 198 0.58 2.57 -9.90
N THR A 199 -0.45 3.39 -10.09
CA THR A 199 -0.46 4.47 -11.08
C THR A 199 -0.77 5.78 -10.36
N THR A 200 0.19 6.71 -10.40
CA THR A 200 0.04 8.04 -9.79
C THR A 200 -0.20 9.06 -10.90
N LYS A 201 -1.27 9.83 -10.75
CA LYS A 201 -1.73 10.89 -11.64
C LYS A 201 -1.69 12.21 -10.89
N ILE A 202 -0.94 13.19 -11.40
CA ILE A 202 -0.82 14.51 -10.79
C ILE A 202 -1.51 15.50 -11.73
N ILE A 203 -2.65 16.04 -11.31
CA ILE A 203 -3.37 17.11 -11.99
C ILE A 203 -2.77 18.44 -11.52
N LEU A 204 -2.15 19.15 -12.45
CA LEU A 204 -1.57 20.46 -12.18
C LEU A 204 -2.55 21.59 -12.58
N PRO A 205 -2.42 22.78 -11.99
CA PRO A 205 -3.23 23.94 -12.36
C PRO A 205 -3.08 24.33 -13.84
N GLU A 206 -4.13 24.90 -14.42
CA GLU A 206 -4.10 25.43 -15.78
C GLU A 206 -3.01 26.51 -15.90
N GLY A 207 -2.25 26.48 -17.01
CA GLY A 207 -1.11 27.38 -17.23
C GLY A 207 0.25 26.85 -16.77
N SER A 208 0.29 25.71 -16.09
CA SER A 208 1.54 25.01 -15.75
C SER A 208 2.31 24.65 -17.02
N ASN A 209 3.59 25.03 -17.08
CA ASN A 209 4.45 24.83 -18.24
C ASN A 209 5.85 24.39 -17.80
N SER A 210 6.67 23.91 -18.74
CA SER A 210 8.07 23.52 -18.48
C SER A 210 8.26 22.44 -17.40
N ILE A 211 7.31 21.50 -17.32
CA ILE A 211 7.20 20.53 -16.23
C ILE A 211 8.36 19.53 -16.21
N LYS A 212 9.02 19.40 -15.07
CA LYS A 212 10.11 18.44 -14.83
C LYS A 212 9.86 17.64 -13.57
N VAL A 213 9.88 16.32 -13.69
CA VAL A 213 9.67 15.41 -12.55
C VAL A 213 10.94 14.64 -12.24
N ASN A 214 11.35 14.68 -10.98
CA ASN A 214 12.43 13.91 -10.41
C ASN A 214 11.83 12.82 -9.51
N PHE A 215 12.09 11.57 -9.86
CA PHE A 215 11.63 10.41 -9.09
C PHE A 215 12.74 9.90 -8.17
N PRO A 216 12.39 9.41 -6.96
CA PRO A 216 13.37 8.83 -6.03
C PRO A 216 13.90 7.46 -6.49
N TYR A 217 13.20 6.80 -7.40
CA TYR A 217 13.55 5.49 -7.94
C TYR A 217 13.00 5.32 -9.37
N ALA A 218 13.38 4.24 -10.05
CA ALA A 218 12.90 3.94 -11.40
C ALA A 218 11.38 3.70 -11.43
N VAL A 219 10.70 4.45 -12.31
CA VAL A 219 9.26 4.38 -12.62
C VAL A 219 9.06 4.41 -14.13
N THR A 220 7.90 3.94 -14.59
CA THR A 220 7.48 4.05 -15.98
C THR A 220 6.65 5.32 -16.13
N ARG A 221 7.19 6.36 -16.78
CA ARG A 221 6.41 7.55 -17.14
C ARG A 221 5.45 7.22 -18.28
N LEU A 222 4.19 7.57 -18.12
CA LEU A 222 3.16 7.42 -19.14
C LEU A 222 2.97 8.75 -19.89
N PRO A 223 2.32 8.74 -21.07
CA PRO A 223 2.02 9.96 -21.80
C PRO A 223 1.22 10.96 -20.96
N ASP A 224 1.61 12.23 -21.02
CA ASP A 224 0.89 13.32 -20.36
C ASP A 224 -0.49 13.49 -21.03
N ASN A 225 -1.50 13.86 -20.23
CA ASN A 225 -2.88 14.06 -20.71
C ASN A 225 -3.42 15.41 -20.21
N LEU A 226 -4.62 15.78 -20.68
CA LEU A 226 -5.38 16.92 -20.18
C LEU A 226 -6.58 16.44 -19.38
N HIS A 227 -6.78 17.06 -18.23
CA HIS A 227 -7.97 16.89 -17.41
C HIS A 227 -8.83 18.16 -17.51
N TYR A 228 -10.14 17.99 -17.60
CA TYR A 228 -11.09 19.10 -17.65
C TYR A 228 -12.02 19.00 -16.45
N THR A 229 -11.98 20.01 -15.59
CA THR A 229 -12.88 20.18 -14.46
C THR A 229 -13.53 21.56 -14.51
N TYR A 230 -14.21 21.94 -13.42
CA TYR A 230 -14.86 23.24 -13.30
C TYR A 230 -13.87 24.38 -13.48
N LEU A 231 -14.31 25.43 -14.19
CA LEU A 231 -13.57 26.67 -14.46
C LEU A 231 -12.32 26.51 -15.35
N ASP A 232 -12.15 25.36 -16.02
CA ASP A 232 -11.04 25.17 -16.97
C ASP A 232 -11.41 25.66 -18.37
N THR A 233 -10.47 26.35 -19.03
CA THR A 233 -10.67 26.82 -20.42
C THR A 233 -9.85 26.04 -21.44
N LYS A 234 -8.59 25.75 -21.14
CA LYS A 234 -7.65 25.00 -21.99
C LYS A 234 -7.40 23.59 -21.49
N GLY A 235 -7.80 23.30 -20.25
CA GLY A 235 -7.55 22.04 -19.56
C GLY A 235 -6.27 22.05 -18.73
N ARG A 236 -6.23 21.15 -17.76
CA ARG A 236 -5.15 20.99 -16.78
C ARG A 236 -4.18 19.90 -17.20
N PRO A 237 -2.86 20.15 -17.24
CA PRO A 237 -1.90 19.11 -17.56
C PRO A 237 -1.85 18.05 -16.46
N VAL A 238 -1.86 16.78 -16.88
CA VAL A 238 -1.79 15.61 -16.00
C VAL A 238 -0.49 14.87 -16.26
N ILE A 239 0.33 14.76 -15.23
CA ILE A 239 1.54 13.93 -15.27
C ILE A 239 1.19 12.55 -14.69
N THR A 240 1.47 11.51 -15.45
CA THR A 240 1.17 10.13 -15.04
C THR A 240 2.42 9.27 -15.04
N PHE A 241 2.60 8.48 -13.99
CA PHE A 241 3.64 7.46 -13.93
C PHE A 241 3.13 6.22 -13.19
N SER A 242 3.69 5.07 -13.53
CA SER A 242 3.34 3.80 -12.92
C SER A 242 4.58 3.04 -12.42
N LYS A 243 4.34 2.16 -11.46
CA LYS A 243 5.36 1.24 -10.94
C LYS A 243 4.70 -0.07 -10.52
N LYS A 244 5.45 -1.17 -10.70
CA LYS A 244 5.06 -2.50 -10.25
C LYS A 244 5.90 -2.94 -9.05
N ASN A 245 5.37 -3.87 -8.26
CA ASN A 245 6.02 -4.46 -7.09
C ASN A 245 6.49 -3.39 -6.09
N VAL A 246 5.52 -2.62 -5.59
CA VAL A 246 5.75 -1.55 -4.62
C VAL A 246 5.54 -2.11 -3.21
N ALA A 247 6.45 -1.76 -2.31
CA ALA A 247 6.45 -2.16 -0.92
C ALA A 247 6.64 -0.92 -0.04
N GLU A 248 6.47 -1.05 1.27
CA GLU A 248 6.55 0.07 2.22
C GLU A 248 7.83 0.92 2.10
N ASN A 249 8.98 0.31 1.81
CA ASN A 249 10.26 1.01 1.59
C ASN A 249 10.27 1.97 0.38
N HIS A 250 9.25 1.93 -0.47
CA HIS A 250 9.06 2.82 -1.60
C HIS A 250 8.23 4.07 -1.25
N ILE A 251 7.79 4.24 -0.01
CA ILE A 251 7.20 5.50 0.46
C ILE A 251 8.31 6.56 0.48
N GLN A 252 8.47 7.26 -0.64
CA GLN A 252 9.50 8.29 -0.84
C GLN A 252 8.91 9.45 -1.64
N ASP A 253 9.50 10.62 -1.46
CA ASP A 253 8.99 11.83 -2.10
C ASP A 253 9.52 11.96 -3.54
N PHE A 254 8.64 12.26 -4.48
CA PHE A 254 9.01 12.81 -5.77
C PHE A 254 9.06 14.35 -5.69
N GLN A 255 9.76 14.95 -6.65
CA GLN A 255 9.79 16.40 -6.82
C GLN A 255 9.32 16.75 -8.23
N LEU A 256 8.34 17.65 -8.34
CA LEU A 256 7.83 18.16 -9.61
C LEU A 256 8.02 19.67 -9.64
N ARG A 257 8.75 20.16 -10.63
CA ARG A 257 8.95 21.57 -10.94
C ARG A 257 8.15 21.98 -12.16
#